data_AF-A0A0R0EAY1-F1
#
_entry.id   AF-A0A0R0EAY1-F1
#
_cell.length_a   1.000
_cell.length_b   1.000
_cell.length_c   1.000
_cell.angle_alpha   90.00
_cell.angle_beta   90.00
_cell.angle_gamma   90.00
#
_symmetry.space_group_name_H-M   'P 1'
#
loop_
_entity.id
_entity.type
_entity.pdbx_description
1 polymer ?
#
loop_
_entity_poly.entity_id
_entity_poly.type
_entity_poly.pdbx_seq_one_letter_code
_entity_poly.pdbx_strand_id
1 'polypeptide(L)'
;MQGEINIHQFFTGYTNGRRDWLAWPQILKLKDWPPSNLFEEQLPRHCAEFISSLPFKEYTDPHKGSLNLAVKLPNGSLKPDLGPKTYIAYGFPQELGRGDSVTKLHCDMSDAVNVLTHIAEVKLDSDKLTVIENLKQK
;
A
#
# COMPACT_ATOMS: atom_id res chain seq x y z
N MET A 1 -1.01 -24.61 6.61
CA MET A 1 -1.06 -23.70 7.78
C MET A 1 -0.12 -22.54 7.48
N GLN A 2 -0.65 -21.37 7.11
CA GLN A 2 0.20 -20.20 6.83
C GLN A 2 0.45 -19.49 8.16
N GLY A 3 1.69 -19.52 8.64
CA GLY A 3 2.09 -18.81 9.84
C GLY A 3 2.07 -17.29 9.64
N GLU A 4 2.20 -16.55 10.75
CA GLU A 4 2.39 -15.11 10.73
C GLU A 4 3.56 -14.73 9.80
N ILE A 5 3.33 -13.72 8.97
CA ILE A 5 4.32 -13.19 8.03
C ILE A 5 4.90 -11.94 8.65
N ASN A 6 6.20 -11.95 8.92
CA ASN A 6 6.86 -10.74 9.39
C ASN A 6 7.16 -9.78 8.23
N ILE A 7 7.49 -8.54 8.56
CA ILE A 7 7.72 -7.48 7.58
C ILE A 7 8.87 -7.79 6.61
N HIS A 8 9.92 -8.46 7.07
CA HIS A 8 11.05 -8.86 6.24
C HIS A 8 10.65 -9.90 5.19
N GLN A 9 9.83 -10.88 5.56
CA GLN A 9 9.28 -11.88 4.64
C GLN A 9 8.32 -11.23 3.63
N PHE A 10 7.54 -10.24 4.06
CA PHE A 10 6.71 -9.46 3.15
C PHE A 10 7.57 -8.74 2.10
N PHE A 11 8.57 -7.96 2.49
CA PHE A 11 9.40 -7.26 1.50
C PHE A 11 10.25 -8.21 0.64
N THR A 12 10.74 -9.32 1.20
CA THR A 12 11.42 -10.36 0.41
C THR A 12 10.49 -10.93 -0.67
N GLY A 13 9.22 -11.19 -0.32
CA GLY A 13 8.21 -11.70 -1.24
C GLY A 13 7.74 -10.65 -2.25
N TYR A 14 7.69 -9.37 -1.88
CA TYR A 14 7.39 -8.26 -2.78
C TYR A 14 8.44 -8.18 -3.90
N THR A 15 9.72 -8.25 -3.54
CA THR A 15 10.83 -8.11 -4.50
C THR A 15 11.02 -9.35 -5.37
N ASN A 16 10.93 -10.55 -4.79
CA ASN A 16 11.29 -11.80 -5.49
C ASN A 16 10.08 -12.60 -6.00
N GLY A 17 8.87 -12.17 -5.63
CA GLY A 17 7.66 -12.99 -5.73
C GLY A 17 7.54 -13.99 -4.57
N ARG A 18 6.29 -14.36 -4.27
CA ARG A 18 5.95 -15.34 -3.22
C ARG A 18 4.90 -16.31 -3.74
N ARG A 19 5.00 -17.58 -3.34
CA ARG A 19 4.05 -18.63 -3.73
C ARG A 19 3.63 -19.46 -2.53
N ASP A 20 2.44 -20.03 -2.64
CA ASP A 20 1.96 -21.04 -1.71
C ASP A 20 2.50 -22.44 -2.06
N TRP A 21 2.03 -23.45 -1.33
CA TRP A 21 2.43 -24.85 -1.52
C TRP A 21 1.97 -25.47 -2.84
N LEU A 22 1.04 -24.84 -3.57
CA LEU A 22 0.61 -25.24 -4.91
C LEU A 22 1.34 -24.47 -6.02
N ALA A 23 2.43 -23.77 -5.67
CA ALA A 23 3.14 -22.85 -6.55
C ALA A 23 2.26 -21.69 -7.06
N TRP A 24 1.13 -21.42 -6.40
CA TRP A 24 0.25 -20.32 -6.78
C TRP A 24 0.79 -19.01 -6.20
N PRO A 25 0.83 -17.90 -6.98
CA PRO A 25 1.30 -16.62 -6.48
C PRO A 25 0.45 -16.11 -5.31
N GLN A 26 1.10 -15.83 -4.18
CA GLN A 26 0.40 -15.25 -3.04
C GLN A 26 0.30 -13.74 -3.21
N ILE A 27 -0.92 -13.22 -3.12
CA ILE A 27 -1.19 -11.78 -3.27
C ILE A 27 -1.40 -11.19 -1.89
N LEU A 28 -0.39 -10.48 -1.37
CA LEU A 28 -0.42 -9.86 -0.06
C LEU A 28 -0.53 -8.35 -0.18
N LYS A 29 -1.15 -7.73 0.82
CA LYS A 29 -1.27 -6.28 0.96
C LYS A 29 -0.97 -5.88 2.39
N LEU A 30 -0.09 -4.89 2.53
CA LEU A 30 0.23 -4.21 3.77
C LEU A 30 -0.43 -2.83 3.71
N LYS A 31 -1.36 -2.58 4.64
CA LYS A 31 -2.08 -1.31 4.75
C LYS A 31 -1.58 -0.57 5.98
N ASP A 32 -1.51 0.76 5.87
CA ASP A 32 -1.22 1.67 6.96
C ASP A 32 0.05 1.25 7.73
N TRP A 33 1.13 0.95 7.00
CA TRP A 33 2.41 0.53 7.59
C TRP A 33 3.54 1.56 7.42
N PRO A 34 4.30 1.85 8.48
CA PRO A 34 3.94 1.54 9.85
C PRO A 34 2.63 2.22 10.26
N PRO A 35 2.00 1.83 11.38
CA PRO A 35 0.77 2.46 11.85
C PRO A 35 0.88 3.98 11.73
N SER A 36 -0.14 4.64 11.17
CA SER A 36 -0.06 6.06 10.75
C SER A 36 0.45 6.99 11.86
N ASN A 37 0.01 6.75 13.09
CA ASN A 37 0.43 7.48 14.28
C ASN A 37 1.92 7.33 14.64
N LEU A 38 2.64 6.40 13.99
CA LEU A 38 4.05 6.12 14.18
C LEU A 38 4.88 6.36 12.91
N PHE A 39 4.27 6.76 11.79
CA PHE A 39 4.99 6.86 10.51
C PHE A 39 6.13 7.87 10.57
N GLU A 40 5.89 9.06 11.12
CA GLU A 40 6.91 10.09 11.28
C GLU A 40 8.01 9.67 12.26
N GLU A 41 7.66 8.97 13.34
CA GLU A 41 8.62 8.49 14.34
C GLU A 41 9.50 7.36 13.80
N GLN A 42 8.90 6.39 13.10
CA GLN A 42 9.59 5.18 12.65
C GLN A 42 10.28 5.36 11.31
N LEU A 43 9.74 6.22 10.43
CA LEU A 43 10.27 6.50 9.11
C LEU A 43 10.40 8.02 8.84
N PRO A 44 11.09 8.79 9.68
CA PRO A 44 11.12 10.25 9.62
C PRO A 44 11.60 10.78 8.27
N ARG A 45 12.63 10.15 7.69
CA ARG A 45 13.13 10.49 6.37
C ARG A 45 12.07 10.29 5.28
N HIS A 46 11.34 9.17 5.32
CA HIS A 46 10.29 8.91 4.33
C HIS A 46 9.11 9.86 4.51
N CYS A 47 8.77 10.22 5.76
CA CYS A 47 7.74 11.20 6.06
C CYS A 47 8.09 12.56 5.46
N ALA A 48 9.31 13.05 5.71
CA ALA A 48 9.80 14.32 5.19
C ALA A 48 9.80 14.35 3.64
N GLU A 49 10.30 13.30 2.99
CA GLU A 49 10.32 13.20 1.53
C GLU A 49 8.90 13.07 0.94
N PHE A 50 8.01 12.33 1.61
CA PHE A 50 6.63 12.23 1.17
C PHE A 50 5.94 13.60 1.24
N ILE A 51 5.99 14.27 2.40
CA ILE A 51 5.41 15.60 2.57
C ILE A 51 6.04 16.61 1.60
N SER A 52 7.35 16.54 1.33
CA SER A 52 8.02 17.44 0.38
C SER A 52 7.61 17.19 -1.07
N SER A 53 7.21 15.96 -1.43
CA SER A 53 6.79 15.59 -2.78
C SER A 53 5.31 15.83 -3.11
N LEU A 54 4.44 16.06 -2.11
CA LEU A 54 3.01 16.29 -2.35
C LEU A 54 2.73 17.47 -3.33
N PRO A 55 1.88 17.32 -4.35
CA PRO A 55 1.49 18.41 -5.24
C PRO A 55 0.47 19.36 -4.56
N PHE A 56 0.30 20.58 -5.06
CA PHE A 56 -0.69 21.55 -4.56
C PHE A 56 -0.61 21.77 -3.04
N LYS A 57 0.56 22.22 -2.56
CA LYS A 57 0.89 22.37 -1.13
C LYS A 57 -0.14 23.18 -0.35
N GLU A 58 -0.80 24.13 -0.99
CA GLU A 58 -1.87 24.92 -0.40
C GLU A 58 -2.99 24.04 0.17
N TYR A 59 -3.27 22.90 -0.47
CA TYR A 59 -4.27 21.92 -0.05
C TYR A 59 -3.68 20.71 0.69
N THR A 60 -2.48 20.26 0.31
CA THR A 60 -1.96 18.96 0.77
C THR A 60 -0.94 19.04 1.89
N ASP A 61 -0.28 20.19 2.12
CA ASP A 61 0.71 20.30 3.19
C ASP A 61 -0.03 20.22 4.56
N PRO A 62 0.26 19.21 5.41
CA PRO A 62 -0.46 18.98 6.65
C PRO A 62 -0.09 19.96 7.77
N HIS A 63 0.91 20.83 7.55
CA HIS A 63 1.40 21.79 8.52
C HIS A 63 1.20 23.24 8.07
N LYS A 64 1.31 23.51 6.77
CA LYS A 64 1.35 24.88 6.21
C LYS A 64 0.33 25.12 5.09
N GLY A 65 -0.44 24.10 4.69
CA GLY A 65 -1.46 24.25 3.65
C GLY A 65 -2.50 25.28 4.04
N SER A 66 -2.52 26.42 3.35
CA SER A 66 -3.43 27.53 3.66
C SER A 66 -4.90 27.20 3.38
N LEU A 67 -5.14 26.32 2.41
CA LEU A 67 -6.45 25.81 1.99
C LEU A 67 -6.73 24.41 2.55
N ASN A 68 -5.78 23.81 3.28
CA ASN A 68 -6.01 22.59 4.04
C ASN A 68 -6.78 22.91 5.32
N LEU A 69 -8.07 22.55 5.35
CA LEU A 69 -8.95 22.81 6.50
C LEU A 69 -8.43 22.20 7.81
N ALA A 70 -7.72 21.06 7.75
CA ALA A 70 -7.20 20.41 8.93
C ALA A 70 -6.09 21.21 9.63
N VAL A 71 -5.33 22.02 8.88
CA VAL A 71 -4.31 22.93 9.41
C VAL A 71 -4.94 24.06 10.22
N LYS A 72 -6.21 24.39 9.96
CA LYS A 72 -6.95 25.47 10.62
C LYS A 72 -7.78 25.01 11.82
N LEU A 73 -7.79 23.71 12.12
CA LEU A 73 -8.52 23.19 13.29
C LEU A 73 -7.88 23.69 14.61
N PRO A 74 -8.70 24.12 15.60
CA PRO A 74 -8.19 24.61 16.88
C PRO A 74 -7.32 23.58 17.62
N ASN A 75 -6.39 24.07 18.45
CA ASN A 75 -5.64 23.20 19.36
C ASN A 75 -6.59 22.43 20.29
N GLY A 76 -6.32 21.15 20.51
CA GLY A 76 -7.17 20.26 21.31
C GLY A 76 -8.39 19.68 20.58
N SER A 77 -8.66 20.10 19.35
CA SER A 77 -9.65 19.41 18.50
C SER A 77 -9.15 18.02 18.10
N LEU A 78 -10.09 17.10 17.88
CA LEU A 78 -9.81 15.79 17.28
C LEU A 78 -9.54 16.00 15.79
N LYS A 79 -8.26 16.09 15.43
CA LYS A 79 -7.86 16.19 14.03
C LYS A 79 -8.07 14.85 13.33
N PRO A 80 -8.59 14.84 12.08
CA PRO A 80 -8.67 13.62 11.31
C PRO A 80 -7.26 13.05 11.07
N ASP A 81 -7.14 11.72 11.04
CA ASP A 81 -5.90 11.05 10.64
C ASP A 81 -5.74 11.14 9.11
N LEU A 82 -5.01 12.16 8.67
CA LEU A 82 -4.74 12.42 7.25
C LEU A 82 -3.52 11.66 6.71
N GLY A 83 -2.88 10.83 7.53
CA GLY A 83 -1.62 10.17 7.18
C GLY A 83 -0.37 11.00 7.47
N PRO A 84 0.78 10.68 6.84
CA PRO A 84 0.93 9.76 5.70
C PRO A 84 0.52 8.31 6.00
N LYS A 85 0.00 7.63 4.96
CA LYS A 85 -0.37 6.21 4.98
C LYS A 85 0.31 5.50 3.82
N THR A 86 0.76 4.26 4.04
CA THR A 86 1.30 3.44 2.95
C THR A 86 0.36 2.31 2.59
N TYR A 87 0.34 2.00 1.30
CA TYR A 87 -0.34 0.84 0.75
C TYR A 87 0.66 0.11 -0.12
N ILE A 88 1.18 -1.01 0.38
CA ILE A 88 2.17 -1.82 -0.32
C ILE A 88 1.51 -3.14 -0.66
N ALA A 89 1.53 -3.53 -1.92
CA ALA A 89 0.77 -4.67 -2.39
C ALA A 89 1.54 -5.42 -3.47
N TYR A 90 1.33 -6.74 -3.48
CA TYR A 90 1.73 -7.58 -4.60
C TYR A 90 0.57 -7.57 -5.59
N GLY A 91 0.79 -7.83 -6.87
CA GLY A 91 -0.31 -7.93 -7.81
C GLY A 91 0.13 -8.44 -9.16
N PHE A 92 -0.84 -8.91 -9.94
CA PHE A 92 -0.67 -9.23 -11.34
C PHE A 92 -1.73 -8.48 -12.15
N PRO A 93 -1.45 -8.10 -13.40
CA PRO A 93 -2.45 -7.47 -14.26
C PRO A 93 -3.68 -8.36 -14.52
N GLN A 94 -3.48 -9.68 -14.52
CA GLN A 94 -4.55 -10.66 -14.72
C GLN A 94 -5.04 -11.20 -13.37
N GLU A 95 -6.37 -11.37 -13.24
CA GLU A 95 -6.95 -12.08 -12.11
C GLU A 95 -6.64 -13.57 -12.21
N LEU A 96 -5.95 -14.08 -11.20
CA LEU A 96 -5.57 -15.49 -11.17
C LEU A 96 -6.68 -16.37 -10.56
N GLY A 97 -7.73 -15.81 -9.95
CA GLY A 97 -8.89 -16.58 -9.45
C GLY A 97 -8.79 -16.95 -7.97
N ARG A 98 -7.77 -16.44 -7.26
CA ARG A 98 -7.64 -16.54 -5.79
C ARG A 98 -7.60 -15.17 -5.13
N GLY A 99 -8.10 -14.15 -5.84
CA GLY A 99 -8.16 -12.78 -5.36
C GLY A 99 -6.94 -11.97 -5.75
N ASP A 100 -7.07 -10.69 -5.46
CA ASP A 100 -6.16 -9.62 -5.82
C ASP A 100 -5.86 -8.73 -4.60
N SER A 101 -4.96 -7.77 -4.77
CA SER A 101 -4.66 -6.74 -3.77
C SER A 101 -5.31 -5.39 -4.08
N VAL A 102 -6.20 -5.36 -5.08
CA VAL A 102 -6.78 -4.11 -5.56
C VAL A 102 -7.58 -3.44 -4.44
N THR A 103 -7.57 -2.12 -4.44
CA THR A 103 -8.47 -1.35 -3.61
C THR A 103 -9.84 -1.35 -4.29
N LYS A 104 -10.84 -1.95 -3.64
CA LYS A 104 -12.21 -1.99 -4.16
C LYS A 104 -12.81 -0.57 -4.17
N LEU A 105 -13.79 -0.34 -5.04
CA LEU A 105 -14.46 0.95 -5.17
C LEU A 105 -15.06 1.38 -3.82
N HIS A 106 -14.76 2.60 -3.40
CA HIS A 106 -15.28 3.22 -2.19
C HIS A 106 -15.20 4.74 -2.30
N CYS A 107 -15.75 5.43 -1.31
CA CYS A 107 -15.68 6.88 -1.17
C CYS A 107 -14.85 7.21 0.08
N ASP A 108 -13.85 8.07 -0.07
CA ASP A 108 -13.09 8.60 1.06
C ASP A 108 -13.91 9.67 1.79
N MET A 109 -13.76 9.75 3.11
CA MET A 109 -14.45 10.76 3.93
C MET A 109 -13.87 12.17 3.74
N SER A 110 -12.66 12.27 3.18
CA SER A 110 -11.96 13.51 2.89
C SER A 110 -11.32 13.44 1.52
N ASP A 111 -10.91 14.59 0.99
CA ASP A 111 -10.05 14.62 -0.20
C ASP A 111 -8.77 13.82 0.07
N ALA A 112 -8.32 13.08 -0.94
CA ALA A 112 -7.16 12.21 -0.86
C ALA A 112 -6.19 12.48 -2.02
N VAL A 113 -4.90 12.49 -1.69
CA VAL A 113 -3.80 12.52 -2.66
C VAL A 113 -2.98 11.26 -2.51
N ASN A 114 -2.82 10.51 -3.61
CA ASN A 114 -2.04 9.29 -3.64
C ASN A 114 -0.80 9.50 -4.50
N VAL A 115 0.36 9.08 -4.00
CA VAL A 115 1.63 9.15 -4.74
C VAL A 115 2.15 7.73 -4.95
N LEU A 116 2.33 7.33 -6.21
CA LEU A 116 2.97 6.07 -6.54
C LEU A 116 4.49 6.23 -6.40
N THR A 117 5.04 5.69 -5.32
CA THR A 117 6.46 5.88 -4.98
C THR A 117 7.37 4.79 -5.55
N HIS A 118 6.87 3.57 -5.71
CA HIS A 118 7.68 2.44 -6.14
C HIS A 118 6.84 1.37 -6.83
N ILE A 119 7.38 0.80 -7.90
CA ILE A 119 6.89 -0.42 -8.54
C ILE A 119 8.06 -1.36 -8.78
N ALA A 120 7.83 -2.66 -8.60
CA ALA A 120 8.76 -3.70 -8.98
C ALA A 120 8.02 -4.76 -9.81
N GLU A 121 8.56 -5.08 -10.98
CA GLU A 121 8.03 -6.14 -11.81
C GLU A 121 8.53 -7.50 -11.29
N VAL A 122 7.60 -8.41 -11.01
CA VAL A 122 7.89 -9.82 -10.74
C VAL A 122 7.33 -10.65 -11.88
N LYS A 123 8.23 -11.25 -12.67
CA LYS A 123 7.83 -12.04 -13.85
C LYS A 123 7.13 -13.34 -13.46
N LEU A 124 5.96 -13.55 -14.04
CA LEU A 124 5.24 -14.82 -14.03
C LEU A 124 5.54 -15.52 -15.35
N ASP A 125 6.23 -16.67 -15.32
CA ASP A 125 6.54 -17.41 -16.55
C ASP A 125 5.34 -18.20 -17.07
N SER A 126 5.43 -18.60 -18.34
CA SER A 126 4.41 -19.38 -19.05
C SER A 126 4.09 -20.70 -18.36
N ASP A 127 5.11 -21.34 -17.79
CA ASP A 127 4.98 -22.65 -17.17
C ASP A 127 4.16 -22.53 -15.88
N LYS A 128 4.40 -21.47 -15.08
CA LYS A 128 3.59 -21.15 -13.90
C LYS A 128 2.16 -20.81 -14.26
N LEU A 129 1.93 -20.03 -15.33
CA LEU A 129 0.58 -19.73 -15.81
C LEU A 129 -0.18 -21.01 -16.18
N THR A 130 0.50 -21.95 -16.86
CA THR A 130 -0.10 -23.23 -17.23
C THR A 130 -0.49 -24.06 -15.99
N VAL A 131 0.36 -24.07 -14.95
CA VAL A 131 0.03 -24.72 -13.67
C VAL A 131 -1.20 -24.08 -13.03
N ILE A 132 -1.28 -22.75 -13.02
CA ILE A 132 -2.42 -22.00 -12.48
C ILE A 132 -3.71 -22.32 -13.25
N GLU A 133 -3.67 -22.29 -14.59
CA GLU A 133 -4.83 -22.61 -15.42
C GLU A 133 -5.32 -24.06 -15.20
N ASN A 134 -4.40 -25.02 -15.09
CA ASN A 134 -4.76 -26.41 -14.77
C ASN A 134 -5.35 -26.55 -13.35
N LEU A 135 -4.91 -25.73 -12.40
CA LEU A 135 -5.45 -25.71 -11.04
C LEU A 135 -6.82 -25.02 -10.97
N LYS A 136 -7.15 -24.10 -11.89
CA LYS A 136 -8.48 -23.48 -11.99
C LYS A 136 -9.56 -24.44 -12.51
N GLN A 137 -9.16 -25.47 -13.27
CA GLN A 137 -10.08 -26.45 -13.87
C GLN A 137 -10.51 -27.56 -12.92
N LYS A 138 -9.90 -27.66 -11.74
CA LYS A 138 -10.24 -28.63 -10.69
C LYS A 138 -11.23 -28.04 -9.71
#